data_AF-A0A1L7LLX7-F1
#
_entry.id   AF-A0A1L7LLX7-F1
#
_cell.length_a   1.000
_cell.length_b   1.000
_cell.length_c   1.000
_cell.angle_alpha   90.00
_cell.angle_beta   90.00
_cell.angle_gamma   90.00
#
_symmetry.space_group_name_H-M   'P 1'
#
loop_
_entity.id
_entity.type
_entity.pdbx_description
1 polymer ?
#
loop_
_entity_poly.entity_id
_entity_poly.type
_entity_poly.pdbx_seq_one_letter_code
_entity_poly.pdbx_strand_id
1 'polypeptide(L)' 'MRMNRSMELGELYRELRIARGLKLKDVANDNLSVSQLSRFENGQTMLAADKLLLAIEGIHMTFSEFSHALNNYKDNDFLN' A
#
# COMPACT_ATOMS: atom_id res chain seq x y z
N MET A 1 -0.35 9.95 19.62
CA MET A 1 0.76 9.97 18.65
C MET A 1 0.12 10.38 17.33
N ARG A 2 0.60 11.41 16.61
CA ARG A 2 0.03 11.72 15.28
C ARG A 2 0.55 10.66 14.30
N MET A 3 -0.34 9.79 13.80
CA MET A 3 0.00 8.86 12.73
C MET A 3 0.45 9.65 11.49
N ASN A 4 1.51 9.17 10.85
CA ASN A 4 2.06 9.80 9.66
C ASN A 4 1.27 9.29 8.44
N ARG A 5 0.80 10.18 7.56
CA ARG A 5 0.02 9.78 6.36
C ARG A 5 0.75 8.78 5.46
N SER A 6 2.08 8.76 5.50
CA SER A 6 2.89 7.76 4.78
C SER A 6 2.77 6.35 5.36
N MET A 7 2.60 6.25 6.68
CA MET A 7 2.41 4.99 7.41
C MET A 7 1.03 4.40 7.07
N GLU A 8 -0.03 5.22 7.11
CA GLU A 8 -1.39 4.82 6.73
C GLU A 8 -1.47 4.22 5.32
N LEU A 9 -0.77 4.83 4.34
CA LEU A 9 -0.82 4.37 2.95
C LEU A 9 -0.12 3.02 2.74
N GLY A 10 1.06 2.87 3.34
CA GLY A 10 1.84 1.64 3.25
C GLY A 10 1.19 0.47 3.99
N GLU A 11 0.65 0.74 5.17
CA GLU A 11 -0.05 -0.25 5.99
C GLU A 11 -1.34 -0.73 5.32
N LEU A 12 -2.17 0.19 4.82
CA LEU A 12 -3.36 -0.18 4.04
C LEU A 12 -3.00 -1.05 2.83
N TYR A 13 -1.96 -0.66 2.09
CA TYR A 13 -1.51 -1.44 0.95
C TYR A 13 -1.08 -2.86 1.37
N ARG A 14 -0.34 -2.99 2.48
CA ARG A 14 0.06 -4.29 3.05
C ARG A 14 -1.14 -5.15 3.38
N GLU A 15 -2.15 -4.60 4.03
CA GLU A 15 -3.39 -5.32 4.38
C GLU A 15 -4.11 -5.82 3.14
N LEU A 16 -4.29 -4.95 2.13
CA LEU A 16 -4.92 -5.28 0.86
C LEU A 16 -4.16 -6.36 0.08
N ARG A 17 -2.82 -6.35 0.13
CA ARG A 17 -1.98 -7.38 -0.48
C ARG A 17 -2.15 -8.74 0.23
N ILE A 18 -2.10 -8.74 1.57
CA ILE A 18 -2.22 -9.97 2.37
C ILE A 18 -3.61 -10.58 2.24
N ALA A 19 -4.67 -9.76 2.24
CA ALA A 19 -6.04 -10.21 2.04
C ALA A 19 -6.26 -10.94 0.70
N ARG A 20 -5.43 -10.64 -0.31
CA ARG A 20 -5.42 -11.32 -1.61
C ARG A 20 -4.48 -12.54 -1.67
N GLY A 21 -3.82 -12.88 -0.57
CA GLY A 21 -2.91 -14.02 -0.49
C GLY A 21 -1.57 -13.84 -1.23
N LEU A 22 -1.23 -12.61 -1.62
CA LEU A 22 -0.01 -12.32 -2.39
C LEU A 22 1.17 -12.10 -1.46
N LYS A 23 2.33 -12.67 -1.78
CA LYS A 23 3.61 -12.38 -1.12
C LYS A 23 4.27 -11.18 -1.81
N LEU A 24 5.22 -10.53 -1.14
CA LEU A 24 5.99 -9.42 -1.72
C LEU A 24 6.64 -9.78 -3.07
N LYS A 25 7.16 -11.01 -3.18
CA LYS A 25 7.79 -11.52 -4.41
C LYS A 25 6.83 -11.74 -5.57
N ASP A 26 5.53 -11.86 -5.28
CA ASP A 26 4.50 -12.06 -6.31
C ASP A 26 4.11 -10.71 -6.97
N VAL A 27 4.41 -9.59 -6.28
CA VAL A 27 4.15 -8.22 -6.77
C VAL A 27 5.42 -7.54 -7.31
N ALA A 28 6.58 -7.91 -6.75
CA ALA A 28 7.85 -7.31 -7.15
C ALA A 28 8.16 -7.57 -8.64
N ASN A 29 8.74 -6.57 -9.28
CA ASN A 29 9.16 -6.61 -10.69
C ASN A 29 10.43 -5.76 -10.90
N ASP A 30 10.90 -5.65 -12.13
CA ASP A 30 12.14 -4.94 -12.49
C ASP A 30 12.13 -3.45 -12.06
N ASN A 31 10.95 -2.83 -11.97
CA ASN A 31 10.78 -1.43 -11.60
C ASN A 31 10.45 -1.23 -10.10
N LEU A 32 10.07 -2.30 -9.40
CA LEU A 32 9.66 -2.28 -8.00
C LEU A 32 10.15 -3.53 -7.25
N SER A 33 11.25 -3.39 -6.53
CA SER A 33 11.86 -4.51 -5.78
C SER A 33 11.07 -4.89 -4.52
N VAL A 34 11.27 -6.14 -4.07
CA VAL A 34 10.79 -6.64 -2.76
C VAL A 34 11.22 -5.71 -1.61
N SER A 35 12.45 -5.19 -1.65
CA SER A 35 12.95 -4.30 -0.59
C SER A 35 12.19 -2.97 -0.54
N GLN A 36 11.82 -2.42 -1.70
CA GLN A 36 11.07 -1.17 -1.80
C GLN A 36 9.64 -1.36 -1.31
N LEU A 37 8.98 -2.45 -1.72
CA LEU A 37 7.66 -2.82 -1.21
C LEU A 37 7.66 -3.00 0.31
N SER A 38 8.64 -3.75 0.85
CA SER A 38 8.75 -3.98 2.29
C SER A 38 8.93 -2.67 3.08
N ARG A 39 9.86 -1.80 2.64
CA ARG A 39 10.06 -0.51 3.31
C ARG A 39 8.83 0.40 3.22
N PHE A 40 8.13 0.36 2.09
CA PHE A 40 6.86 1.08 1.92
C PHE A 40 5.77 0.57 2.86
N GLU A 41 5.54 -0.73 2.88
CA GLU A 41 4.53 -1.37 3.73
C GLU A 41 4.75 -1.22 5.24
N ASN A 42 6.00 -0.94 5.65
CA ASN A 42 6.35 -0.67 7.03
C ASN A 42 6.52 0.84 7.32
N GLY A 43 6.07 1.71 6.43
CA GLY A 43 6.10 3.17 6.60
C GLY A 43 7.50 3.80 6.61
N GLN A 44 8.53 3.06 6.21
CA GLN A 44 9.93 3.53 6.24
C GLN A 44 10.27 4.44 5.04
N THR A 45 9.63 4.21 3.88
CA THR A 45 9.84 5.02 2.67
C THR A 45 8.54 5.15 1.88
N MET A 46 8.30 6.29 1.24
CA MET A 46 7.23 6.40 0.24
C MET A 46 7.67 5.84 -1.12
N LEU A 47 6.73 5.26 -1.85
CA LEU A 47 6.90 5.00 -3.27
C LEU A 47 6.68 6.30 -4.06
N ALA A 48 7.40 6.44 -5.17
CA ALA A 48 7.03 7.40 -6.20
C ALA A 48 5.67 7.02 -6.80
N ALA A 49 4.97 8.00 -7.39
CA ALA A 49 3.58 7.82 -7.84
C ALA A 49 3.43 6.71 -8.90
N ASP A 50 4.34 6.67 -9.87
CA ASP A 50 4.43 5.61 -10.89
C ASP A 50 4.59 4.21 -10.26
N LYS A 51 5.45 4.09 -9.26
CA LYS A 51 5.68 2.82 -8.54
C LYS A 51 4.50 2.41 -7.67
N LEU A 52 3.79 3.38 -7.10
CA LEU A 52 2.56 3.11 -6.35
C LEU A 52 1.48 2.54 -7.27
N LEU A 53 1.32 3.10 -8.49
CA LEU A 53 0.38 2.57 -9.47
C LEU A 53 0.74 1.13 -9.87
N LEU A 54 2.02 0.85 -10.13
CA LEU A 54 2.50 -0.51 -10.42
C LEU A 54 2.21 -1.48 -9.25
N ALA A 55 2.38 -1.03 -8.01
CA ALA A 55 2.10 -1.83 -6.83
C ALA A 55 0.61 -2.18 -6.73
N ILE A 56 -0.27 -1.18 -6.93
CA ILE A 56 -1.73 -1.33 -6.90
C ILE A 56 -2.20 -2.30 -7.99
N GLU A 57 -1.70 -2.15 -9.22
CA GLU A 57 -1.99 -3.08 -10.32
C GLU A 57 -1.49 -4.50 -10.01
N GLY A 58 -0.30 -4.60 -9.41
CA GLY A 58 0.31 -5.88 -9.03
C GLY A 58 -0.45 -6.66 -7.96
N ILE A 59 -1.39 -6.02 -7.25
CA ILE A 59 -2.35 -6.71 -6.37
C ILE A 59 -3.73 -6.87 -7.01
N HIS A 60 -3.84 -6.79 -8.33
CA HIS A 60 -5.11 -6.89 -9.06
C HIS A 60 -6.16 -5.90 -8.56
N MET A 61 -5.75 -4.65 -8.38
CA MET A 61 -6.61 -3.56 -7.96
C MET A 61 -6.39 -2.37 -8.88
N THR A 62 -7.44 -1.57 -9.06
CA THR A 62 -7.34 -0.28 -9.74
C THR A 62 -7.03 0.83 -8.73
N PHE A 63 -6.49 1.95 -9.20
CA PHE A 63 -6.27 3.12 -8.34
C PHE A 63 -7.59 3.63 -7.72
N SER A 64 -8.70 3.56 -8.46
CA SER A 64 -10.01 3.97 -7.95
C SER A 64 -10.44 3.13 -6.74
N GLU A 65 -10.41 1.80 -6.84
CA GLU A 65 -10.74 0.91 -5.72
C GLU A 65 -9.81 1.14 -4.53
N PHE A 66 -8.52 1.31 -4.78
CA PHE A 66 -7.54 1.61 -3.74
C PHE A 66 -7.84 2.95 -3.04
N SER A 67 -8.18 3.99 -3.79
CA SER A 67 -8.54 5.30 -3.24
C SER A 67 -9.82 5.26 -2.40
N HIS A 68 -10.81 4.46 -2.80
CA HIS A 68 -12.02 4.23 -2.01
C HIS A 68 -11.70 3.52 -0.70
N ALA A 69 -10.85 2.49 -0.73
CA ALA A 69 -10.39 1.81 0.48
C ALA A 69 -9.63 2.78 1.41
N LEU A 70 -8.78 3.65 0.86
CA LEU A 70 -8.02 4.63 1.64
C LEU A 70 -8.90 5.66 2.36
N ASN A 71 -9.96 6.12 1.70
CA ASN A 71 -10.90 7.05 2.34
C ASN A 71 -11.62 6.38 3.51
N ASN A 72 -12.09 5.15 3.33
CA ASN A 72 -12.73 4.38 4.41
C ASN A 72 -11.77 4.01 5.53
N TYR A 73 -10.48 3.77 5.21
CA TYR A 73 -9.45 3.48 6.21
C TYR A 73 -9.26 4.67 7.16
N LYS A 74 -9.23 5.89 6.63
CA LYS A 74 -9.12 7.11 7.44
C LYS A 74 -10.33 7.35 8.32
N ASP A 75 -11.54 7.06 7.85
CA ASP A 75 -12.76 7.26 8.63
C ASP A 75 -12.81 6.36 9.89
N ASN A 76 -12.19 5.18 9.85
CA ASN A 76 -12.11 4.28 11.01
C ASN A 76 -11.10 4.73 12.08
N ASP A 77 -10.06 5.49 11.70
CA ASP A 77 -9.08 6.05 12.64
C ASP A 77 -9.60 7.30 13.37
N PHE A 78 -10.64 7.98 12.86
CA PHE A 78 -11.26 9.14 13.52
C PHE A 78 -12.30 8.77 14.60
N LEU A 79 -12.73 7.51 14.66
CA LEU A 79 -13.77 7.04 15.58
C LEU A 79 -13.24 6.24 16.79
N ASN A 80 -11.92 6.20 17.00
CA ASN A 80 -11.28 5.58 18.16
C ASN A 80 -10.54 6.59 19.04
#